data_AF-A0A1Y1S772-F1
#
_entry.id   AF-A0A1Y1S772-F1
#
_cell.length_a   1.000
_cell.length_b   1.000
_cell.length_c   1.000
_cell.angle_alpha   90.00
_cell.angle_beta   90.00
_cell.angle_gamma   90.00
#
_symmetry.space_group_name_H-M   'P 1'
#
loop_
_entity.id
_entity.type
_entity.pdbx_description
1 polymer ?
#
loop_
_entity_poly.entity_id
_entity_poly.type
_entity_poly.pdbx_seq_one_letter_code
_entity_poly.pdbx_strand_id
1 'polypeptide(L)'
;MPSNILPDEVEYFGFLPVSFTIELQDELEKILIESLDGQYAHLKPKMHEMFRRNLFLFSNFVLRNVLVFPAGFRWERRRSDKVVDVDLEEKMVELVILKENLEKRRRIYHEGRVELIKLENRRGSQLCLLESSRRLQDGMDLYGEFERDYESLLGQFGRFNPSSGSSVRKLKKFMEHKYMKQEYYQAERRRLTAIGERDVLESLAKSINRGSQKSG
;
A
#
# COMPACT_ATOMS: atom_id res chain seq x y z
N MET A 1 -9.46 -31.15 21.22
CA MET A 1 -10.72 -31.18 20.45
C MET A 1 -10.95 -32.63 20.06
N PRO A 2 -11.97 -33.31 20.59
CA PRO A 2 -12.17 -34.72 20.29
C PRO A 2 -12.59 -34.87 18.83
N SER A 3 -11.68 -35.40 18.02
CA SER A 3 -11.90 -35.82 16.65
C SER A 3 -12.72 -37.11 16.65
N ASN A 4 -14.01 -36.99 16.96
CA ASN A 4 -14.97 -38.03 16.61
C ASN A 4 -15.26 -37.88 15.12
N ILE A 5 -14.36 -38.39 14.28
CA ILE A 5 -14.75 -38.75 12.92
C ILE A 5 -15.77 -39.86 13.13
N LEU A 6 -17.05 -39.57 12.90
CA LEU A 6 -18.10 -40.57 13.00
C LEU A 6 -18.08 -41.34 11.66
N PRO A 7 -17.57 -42.58 11.65
CA PRO A 7 -17.36 -43.34 10.42
C PRO A 7 -18.68 -43.66 9.71
N ASP A 8 -19.77 -43.80 10.47
CA ASP A 8 -21.10 -44.15 9.97
C ASP A 8 -21.68 -43.05 9.06
N GLU A 9 -21.55 -41.78 9.44
CA GLU A 9 -22.00 -40.64 8.62
C GLU A 9 -21.20 -40.55 7.33
N VAL A 10 -19.87 -40.63 7.43
CA VAL A 10 -18.99 -40.55 6.24
C VAL A 10 -19.35 -41.65 5.26
N GLU A 11 -19.63 -42.84 5.78
CA GLU A 11 -20.01 -43.97 4.96
C GLU A 11 -21.41 -43.83 4.36
N TYR A 12 -22.41 -43.44 5.15
CA TYR A 12 -23.77 -43.23 4.66
C TYR A 12 -23.86 -42.17 3.57
N PHE A 13 -23.18 -41.04 3.77
CA PHE A 13 -23.17 -39.95 2.80
C PHE A 13 -22.26 -40.27 1.60
N GLY A 14 -21.27 -41.16 1.76
CA GLY A 14 -20.28 -41.45 0.72
C GLY A 14 -19.28 -40.31 0.50
N PHE A 15 -19.24 -39.33 1.40
CA PHE A 15 -18.30 -38.21 1.39
C PHE A 15 -18.04 -37.72 2.81
N LEU A 16 -16.91 -37.03 3.01
CA LEU A 16 -16.61 -36.38 4.30
C LEU A 16 -17.42 -35.08 4.42
N PRO A 17 -18.31 -34.94 5.42
CA PRO A 17 -19.17 -33.75 5.56
C PRO A 17 -18.41 -32.42 5.56
N VAL A 18 -17.24 -32.40 6.20
CA VAL A 18 -16.38 -31.20 6.26
C VAL A 18 -15.89 -30.83 4.87
N SER A 19 -15.42 -31.79 4.06
CA SER A 19 -14.98 -31.54 2.69
C SER A 19 -16.10 -30.95 1.84
N PHE A 20 -17.31 -31.51 1.93
CA PHE A 20 -18.47 -30.98 1.22
C PHE A 20 -18.75 -29.50 1.57
N THR A 21 -18.71 -29.14 2.85
CA THR A 21 -18.95 -27.73 3.24
C THR A 21 -17.86 -26.77 2.77
N ILE A 22 -16.61 -27.24 2.65
CA ILE A 22 -15.50 -26.45 2.13
C ILE A 22 -15.64 -26.27 0.62
N GLU A 23 -15.93 -27.33 -0.12
CA GLU A 23 -16.12 -27.26 -1.57
C GLU A 23 -17.31 -26.37 -1.93
N LEU A 24 -18.42 -26.49 -1.20
CA LEU A 24 -19.58 -25.62 -1.35
C LEU A 24 -19.23 -24.15 -1.07
N GLN A 25 -18.42 -23.91 -0.05
CA GLN A 25 -17.93 -22.57 0.26
C GLN A 25 -17.12 -21.99 -0.89
N ASP A 26 -16.16 -22.73 -1.41
CA ASP A 26 -15.27 -22.27 -2.47
C ASP A 26 -16.05 -21.97 -3.76
N GLU A 27 -17.01 -22.82 -4.13
CA GLU A 27 -17.85 -22.58 -5.32
C GLU A 27 -18.76 -21.36 -5.18
N LEU A 28 -19.41 -21.18 -4.02
CA LEU A 28 -20.22 -20.00 -3.76
C LEU A 28 -19.37 -18.72 -3.69
N GLU A 29 -18.16 -18.80 -3.13
CA GLU A 29 -17.22 -17.68 -3.07
C GLU A 29 -16.79 -17.25 -4.47
N LYS A 30 -16.53 -18.19 -5.39
CA LYS A 30 -16.23 -17.90 -6.80
C LYS A 30 -17.39 -17.16 -7.47
N ILE A 31 -18.60 -17.70 -7.36
CA ILE A 31 -19.81 -17.09 -7.97
C ILE A 31 -20.02 -15.67 -7.44
N LEU A 32 -19.83 -15.45 -6.14
CA LEU A 32 -19.93 -14.11 -5.54
C LEU A 32 -18.90 -13.15 -6.15
N ILE A 33 -17.65 -13.57 -6.27
CA ILE A 33 -16.57 -12.73 -6.80
C ILE A 33 -16.82 -12.38 -8.26
N GLU A 34 -17.21 -13.36 -9.08
CA GLU A 34 -17.55 -13.18 -10.50
C GLU A 34 -18.77 -12.26 -10.67
N SER A 35 -19.79 -12.40 -9.83
CA SER A 35 -21.01 -11.57 -9.88
C SER A 35 -20.76 -10.11 -9.52
N LEU A 36 -19.68 -9.82 -8.80
CA LEU A 36 -19.30 -8.47 -8.36
C LEU A 36 -18.26 -7.83 -9.29
N ASP A 37 -17.91 -8.44 -10.42
CA ASP A 37 -17.04 -7.83 -11.42
C ASP A 37 -17.69 -6.62 -12.11
N GLY A 38 -16.85 -5.71 -12.60
CA GLY A 38 -17.29 -4.48 -13.26
C GLY A 38 -17.76 -3.40 -12.29
N GLN A 39 -19.03 -2.98 -12.40
CA GLN A 39 -19.57 -1.79 -11.70
C GLN A 39 -19.56 -1.92 -10.17
N TYR A 40 -19.57 -3.14 -9.64
CA TYR A 40 -19.62 -3.42 -8.19
C TYR A 40 -18.28 -3.88 -7.60
N ALA A 41 -17.18 -3.75 -8.34
CA ALA A 41 -15.86 -4.23 -7.90
C ALA A 41 -15.42 -3.62 -6.56
N HIS A 42 -15.82 -2.38 -6.28
CA HIS A 42 -15.54 -1.68 -5.02
C HIS A 42 -16.21 -2.32 -3.78
N LEU A 43 -17.29 -3.09 -3.95
CA LEU A 43 -17.99 -3.78 -2.87
C LEU A 43 -17.39 -5.16 -2.56
N LYS A 44 -16.54 -5.70 -3.43
CA LYS A 44 -15.97 -7.07 -3.30
C LYS A 44 -15.39 -7.34 -1.91
N PRO A 45 -14.52 -6.50 -1.32
CA PRO A 45 -13.90 -6.83 -0.03
C PRO A 45 -14.93 -6.97 1.09
N LYS A 46 -15.90 -6.04 1.14
CA LYS A 46 -16.94 -6.03 2.18
C LYS A 46 -17.93 -7.18 2.02
N MET A 47 -18.36 -7.44 0.79
CA MET A 47 -19.28 -8.55 0.49
C MET A 47 -18.64 -9.91 0.77
N HIS A 48 -17.36 -10.05 0.42
CA HIS A 48 -16.59 -11.27 0.68
C HIS A 48 -16.41 -11.55 2.18
N GLU A 49 -16.10 -10.52 2.98
CA GLU A 49 -16.00 -10.66 4.43
C GLU A 49 -17.35 -11.07 5.06
N MET A 50 -18.44 -10.40 4.67
CA MET A 50 -19.78 -10.74 5.15
C MET A 50 -20.20 -12.15 4.74
N PHE A 51 -19.90 -12.55 3.51
CA PHE A 51 -20.16 -13.88 2.99
C PHE A 51 -19.41 -14.94 3.81
N ARG A 52 -18.10 -14.80 4.01
CA ARG A 52 -17.31 -15.75 4.79
C ARG A 52 -17.82 -15.92 6.22
N ARG A 53 -18.19 -14.82 6.89
CA ARG A 53 -18.73 -14.88 8.24
C ARG A 53 -20.05 -15.65 8.30
N ASN A 54 -20.97 -15.34 7.38
CA ASN A 54 -22.29 -15.99 7.34
C ASN A 54 -22.16 -17.47 6.94
N LEU A 55 -21.29 -17.76 5.98
CA LEU A 55 -21.10 -19.12 5.53
C LEU A 55 -20.40 -19.98 6.58
N PHE A 56 -19.50 -19.42 7.39
CA PHE A 56 -18.95 -20.12 8.55
C PHE A 56 -20.05 -20.56 9.54
N LEU A 57 -21.03 -19.69 9.81
CA LEU A 57 -22.18 -20.04 10.67
C LEU A 57 -23.04 -21.11 10.02
N PHE A 58 -23.30 -21.00 8.71
CA PHE A 58 -24.04 -22.00 7.94
C PHE A 58 -23.35 -23.36 7.95
N SER A 59 -22.05 -23.44 7.64
CA SER A 59 -21.29 -24.68 7.64
C SER A 59 -21.31 -25.35 9.00
N ASN A 60 -21.16 -24.58 10.09
CA ASN A 60 -21.29 -25.12 11.44
C ASN A 60 -22.71 -25.65 11.74
N PHE A 61 -23.74 -24.97 11.26
CA PHE A 61 -25.12 -25.43 11.42
C PHE A 61 -25.34 -26.75 10.67
N VAL A 62 -24.91 -26.82 9.41
CA VAL A 62 -25.03 -28.01 8.56
C VAL A 62 -24.28 -29.19 9.18
N LEU A 63 -23.04 -28.99 9.61
CA LEU A 63 -22.22 -30.04 10.22
C LEU A 63 -22.76 -30.53 11.56
N ARG A 64 -23.57 -29.74 12.28
CA ARG A 64 -24.10 -30.16 13.59
C ARG A 64 -25.52 -30.70 13.54
N ASN A 65 -26.31 -30.28 12.56
CA ASN A 65 -27.76 -30.53 12.56
C ASN A 65 -28.25 -31.26 11.30
N VAL A 66 -27.49 -31.22 10.19
CA VAL A 66 -27.93 -31.78 8.91
C VAL A 66 -27.11 -33.02 8.54
N LEU A 67 -25.78 -32.93 8.63
CA LEU A 67 -24.85 -34.00 8.25
C LEU A 67 -24.35 -34.84 9.43
N VAL A 68 -25.14 -34.88 10.51
CA VAL A 68 -24.86 -35.68 11.72
C VAL A 68 -26.09 -36.47 12.08
N PHE A 69 -25.89 -37.71 12.49
CA PHE A 69 -26.99 -38.53 12.96
C PHE A 69 -27.44 -38.13 14.37
N PRO A 70 -28.75 -38.27 14.68
CA PRO A 70 -29.23 -38.08 16.05
C PRO A 70 -28.51 -39.01 17.02
N ALA A 71 -28.27 -38.53 18.25
CA ALA A 71 -27.67 -39.36 19.29
C ALA A 71 -28.52 -40.63 19.52
N GLY A 72 -27.90 -41.80 19.32
CA GLY A 72 -28.55 -43.11 19.46
C GLY A 72 -29.06 -43.72 18.16
N PHE A 73 -29.03 -42.99 17.04
CA PHE A 73 -29.21 -43.60 15.72
C PHE A 73 -28.01 -44.49 15.42
N ARG A 74 -28.27 -45.71 14.95
CA ARG A 74 -27.24 -46.63 14.46
C ARG A 74 -27.53 -46.89 13.00
N TRP A 75 -26.57 -46.54 12.16
CA TRP A 75 -26.66 -46.86 10.75
C TRP A 75 -26.29 -48.33 10.54
N GLU A 76 -27.07 -49.03 9.71
CA GLU A 76 -26.81 -50.41 9.33
C GLU A 76 -26.60 -50.47 7.81
N ARG A 77 -25.45 -51.02 7.38
CA ARG A 77 -25.15 -51.28 5.96
C ARG A 77 -26.23 -52.14 5.33
N ARG A 78 -26.59 -51.83 4.08
CA ARG A 78 -27.37 -52.77 3.28
C ARG A 78 -26.47 -53.93 2.87
N ARG A 79 -26.97 -55.17 2.93
CA ARG A 79 -26.23 -56.38 2.50
C ARG A 79 -25.72 -56.34 1.05
N SER A 80 -26.22 -55.42 0.23
CA SER A 80 -25.84 -55.21 -1.17
C SER A 80 -24.65 -54.27 -1.36
N ASP A 81 -24.17 -53.60 -0.31
CA ASP A 81 -23.14 -52.58 -0.45
C ASP A 81 -21.77 -53.23 -0.74
N LYS A 82 -21.12 -52.77 -1.81
CA LYS A 82 -19.77 -53.21 -2.18
C LYS A 82 -18.77 -52.62 -1.20
N VAL A 83 -18.10 -53.48 -0.45
CA VAL A 83 -16.94 -53.09 0.35
C VAL A 83 -15.76 -52.95 -0.60
N VAL A 84 -15.15 -51.77 -0.63
CA VAL A 84 -13.85 -51.54 -1.29
C VAL A 84 -12.81 -51.55 -0.19
N ASP A 85 -11.95 -52.57 -0.17
CA ASP A 85 -10.75 -52.56 0.65
C ASP A 85 -9.76 -51.56 0.04
N VAL A 86 -9.79 -50.34 0.56
CA VAL A 86 -8.76 -49.34 0.28
C VAL A 86 -7.79 -49.36 1.46
N ASP A 87 -6.49 -49.50 1.17
CA ASP A 87 -5.44 -49.33 2.17
C ASP A 87 -5.34 -47.85 2.57
N LEU A 88 -6.11 -47.48 3.60
CA LEU A 88 -6.13 -46.13 4.16
C LEU A 88 -4.80 -45.77 4.84
N GLU A 89 -4.05 -46.76 5.34
CA GLU A 89 -2.75 -46.53 5.98
C GLU A 89 -1.73 -46.06 4.94
N GLU A 90 -1.65 -46.74 3.79
CA GLU A 90 -0.76 -46.32 2.69
C GLU A 90 -1.09 -44.89 2.22
N LYS A 91 -2.39 -44.59 2.04
CA LYS A 91 -2.85 -43.25 1.63
C LYS A 91 -2.56 -42.18 2.67
N MET A 92 -2.67 -42.50 3.95
CA MET A 92 -2.31 -41.59 5.03
C MET A 92 -0.80 -41.30 5.07
N VAL A 93 0.03 -42.32 4.86
CA VAL A 93 1.49 -42.16 4.78
C VAL A 93 1.86 -41.26 3.60
N GLU A 94 1.28 -41.48 2.41
CA GLU A 94 1.46 -40.61 1.25
C GLU A 94 1.09 -39.15 1.57
N LEU A 95 -0.04 -38.93 2.24
CA LEU A 95 -0.51 -37.60 2.63
C LEU A 95 0.45 -36.88 3.59
N VAL A 96 1.01 -37.60 4.56
CA VAL A 96 2.00 -37.05 5.51
C VAL A 96 3.26 -36.63 4.77
N ILE A 97 3.79 -37.49 3.89
CA ILE A 97 4.97 -37.19 3.05
C ILE A 97 4.70 -35.97 2.17
N LEU A 98 3.51 -35.89 1.57
CA LEU A 98 3.12 -34.76 0.71
C LEU A 98 3.09 -33.46 1.51
N LYS A 99 2.54 -33.48 2.73
CA LYS A 99 2.47 -32.32 3.63
C LYS A 99 3.87 -31.84 4.01
N GLU A 100 4.77 -32.73 4.40
CA GLU A 100 6.16 -32.37 4.73
C GLU A 100 6.90 -31.76 3.55
N ASN A 101 6.72 -32.32 2.34
CA ASN A 101 7.31 -31.79 1.13
C ASN A 101 6.78 -30.39 0.79
N LEU A 102 5.49 -30.16 1.00
CA LEU A 102 4.86 -28.85 0.79
C LEU A 102 5.43 -27.81 1.77
N GLU A 103 5.59 -28.17 3.03
CA GLU A 103 6.22 -27.30 4.04
C GLU A 103 7.68 -26.98 3.73
N LYS A 104 8.47 -27.97 3.27
CA LYS A 104 9.85 -27.74 2.81
C LYS A 104 9.89 -26.78 1.63
N ARG A 105 9.05 -26.98 0.61
CA ARG A 105 8.97 -26.08 -0.55
C ARG A 105 8.56 -24.66 -0.15
N ARG A 106 7.62 -24.50 0.78
CA ARG A 106 7.22 -23.17 1.31
C ARG A 106 8.38 -22.45 1.98
N ARG A 107 9.22 -23.16 2.76
CA ARG A 107 10.41 -22.56 3.39
C ARG A 107 11.41 -22.06 2.35
N ILE A 108 11.76 -22.90 1.37
CA ILE A 108 12.68 -22.52 0.28
C ILE A 108 12.16 -21.30 -0.48
N TYR A 109 10.87 -21.29 -0.81
CA TYR A 109 10.26 -20.15 -1.49
C TYR A 109 10.33 -18.86 -0.65
N HIS A 110 10.06 -18.96 0.66
CA HIS A 110 10.12 -17.82 1.56
C HIS A 110 11.54 -17.27 1.71
N GLU A 111 12.53 -18.15 1.89
CA GLU A 111 13.95 -17.81 1.95
C GLU A 111 14.42 -17.11 0.68
N GLY A 112 14.10 -17.68 -0.49
CA GLY A 112 14.40 -17.06 -1.78
C GLY A 112 13.75 -15.69 -1.95
N ARG A 113 12.52 -15.50 -1.48
CA ARG A 113 11.83 -14.20 -1.53
C ARG A 113 12.51 -13.15 -0.65
N VAL A 114 12.95 -13.54 0.56
CA VAL A 114 13.69 -12.65 1.47
C VAL A 114 15.04 -12.27 0.87
N GLU A 115 15.74 -13.20 0.24
CA GLU A 115 17.02 -12.93 -0.43
C GLU A 115 16.86 -11.96 -1.61
N LEU A 116 15.80 -12.11 -2.40
CA LEU A 116 15.49 -11.22 -3.51
C LEU A 116 15.25 -9.78 -3.03
N ILE A 117 14.46 -9.61 -1.96
CA ILE A 117 14.25 -8.30 -1.33
C ILE A 117 15.56 -7.69 -0.81
N LYS A 118 16.44 -8.51 -0.21
CA LYS A 118 17.77 -8.04 0.24
C LYS A 118 18.62 -7.55 -0.94
N LEU A 119 18.59 -8.26 -2.07
CA LEU A 119 19.32 -7.86 -3.28
C LEU A 119 18.77 -6.57 -3.88
N GLU A 120 17.44 -6.44 -3.95
CA GLU A 120 16.79 -5.21 -4.42
C GLU A 120 17.12 -4.00 -3.54
N ASN A 121 17.08 -4.16 -2.21
CA ASN A 121 17.44 -3.09 -1.28
C ASN A 121 18.91 -2.70 -1.40
N ARG A 122 19.82 -3.67 -1.57
CA ARG A 122 21.25 -3.41 -1.81
C ARG A 122 21.45 -2.61 -3.10
N ARG A 123 20.79 -3.02 -4.18
CA ARG A 123 20.83 -2.31 -5.47
C ARG A 123 20.29 -0.89 -5.34
N GLY A 124 19.14 -0.71 -4.67
CA GLY A 124 18.55 0.62 -4.43
C GLY A 124 19.48 1.53 -3.63
N SER A 125 20.11 1.00 -2.58
CA SER A 125 21.10 1.73 -1.77
C SER A 125 22.32 2.16 -2.59
N GLN A 126 22.86 1.27 -3.43
CA GLN A 126 23.98 1.59 -4.32
C GLN A 126 23.65 2.68 -5.32
N LEU A 127 22.44 2.68 -5.90
CA LEU A 127 21.99 3.73 -6.81
C LEU A 127 21.86 5.08 -6.09
N CYS A 128 21.34 5.10 -4.86
CA CYS A 128 21.26 6.30 -4.05
C CYS A 128 22.66 6.89 -3.75
N LEU A 129 23.64 6.04 -3.43
CA LEU A 129 25.03 6.46 -3.22
C LEU A 129 25.64 7.07 -4.48
N LEU A 130 25.42 6.46 -5.66
CA LEU A 130 25.88 6.98 -6.95
C LEU A 130 25.20 8.31 -7.33
N GLU A 131 23.92 8.46 -7.02
CA GLU A 131 23.21 9.72 -7.27
C GLU A 131 23.72 10.82 -6.34
N SER A 132 23.99 10.49 -5.07
CA SER A 132 24.60 11.43 -4.12
C SER A 132 26.01 11.86 -4.55
N SER A 133 26.83 10.96 -5.09
CA SER A 133 28.18 11.32 -5.56
C SER A 133 28.11 12.25 -6.77
N ARG A 134 27.16 12.03 -7.68
CA ARG A 134 26.93 12.94 -8.81
C ARG A 134 26.49 14.34 -8.36
N ARG A 135 25.54 14.42 -7.42
CA ARG A 135 25.10 15.72 -6.87
C ARG A 135 26.21 16.47 -6.15
N LEU A 136 27.12 15.76 -5.47
CA LEU A 136 28.31 16.36 -4.87
C LEU A 136 29.26 16.89 -5.94
N GLN A 137 29.50 16.14 -7.02
CA GLN A 137 30.30 16.59 -8.16
C GLN A 137 29.73 17.85 -8.79
N ASP A 138 28.43 17.86 -9.10
CA ASP A 138 27.72 19.01 -9.67
C ASP A 138 27.83 20.25 -8.75
N GLY A 139 27.76 20.04 -7.43
CA GLY A 139 27.95 21.11 -6.44
C GLY A 139 29.37 21.67 -6.39
N MET A 140 30.39 20.81 -6.57
CA MET A 140 31.79 21.23 -6.65
C MET A 140 32.08 22.01 -7.93
N ASP A 141 31.48 21.61 -9.05
CA ASP A 141 31.58 22.34 -10.32
C ASP A 141 30.96 23.74 -10.22
N LEU A 142 29.77 23.84 -9.62
CA LEU A 142 29.11 25.12 -9.32
C LEU A 142 29.95 26.01 -8.39
N TYR A 143 30.59 25.43 -7.38
CA TYR A 143 31.49 26.18 -6.50
C TYR A 143 32.71 26.72 -7.26
N GLY A 144 33.30 25.92 -8.16
CA GLY A 144 34.40 26.35 -9.01
C GLY A 144 34.01 27.41 -10.06
N GLU A 145 32.78 27.39 -10.56
CA GLU A 145 32.22 28.50 -11.35
C GLU A 145 32.07 29.77 -10.51
N PHE A 146 31.53 29.65 -9.30
CA PHE A 146 31.37 30.78 -8.39
C PHE A 146 32.71 31.41 -7.99
N GLU A 147 33.74 30.63 -7.71
CA GLU A 147 35.09 31.15 -7.42
C GLU A 147 35.66 31.92 -8.63
N ARG A 148 35.52 31.38 -9.84
CA ARG A 148 35.96 32.08 -11.06
C ARG A 148 35.21 33.38 -11.31
N ASP A 149 33.89 33.37 -11.10
CA ASP A 149 33.08 34.57 -11.21
C ASP A 149 33.45 35.61 -10.14
N TYR A 150 33.71 35.17 -8.90
CA TYR A 150 34.15 36.02 -7.81
C TYR A 150 35.54 36.64 -8.08
N GLU A 151 36.50 35.86 -8.57
CA GLU A 151 37.82 36.35 -8.98
C GLU A 151 37.74 37.33 -10.16
N SER A 152 36.88 37.05 -11.15
CA SER A 152 36.60 37.96 -12.26
C SER A 152 36.00 39.27 -11.77
N LEU A 153 35.07 39.21 -10.82
CA LEU A 153 34.43 40.37 -10.20
C LEU A 153 35.45 41.18 -9.38
N LEU A 154 36.27 40.54 -8.56
CA LEU A 154 37.40 41.17 -7.87
C LEU A 154 38.39 41.83 -8.84
N GLY A 155 38.71 41.18 -9.96
CA GLY A 155 39.56 41.74 -11.01
C GLY A 155 38.95 42.96 -11.70
N GLN A 156 37.63 42.97 -11.91
CA GLN A 156 36.90 44.12 -12.44
C GLN A 156 36.82 45.27 -11.42
N PHE A 157 36.66 44.96 -10.14
CA PHE A 157 36.67 45.95 -9.06
C PHE A 157 38.07 46.52 -8.79
N GLY A 158 39.13 45.71 -8.90
CA GLY A 158 40.52 46.18 -8.81
C GLY A 158 40.94 47.09 -9.97
N ARG A 159 40.28 46.96 -11.14
CA ARG A 159 40.40 47.90 -12.27
C ARG A 159 39.56 49.16 -12.10
N PHE A 160 38.64 49.19 -11.13
CA PHE A 160 37.86 50.35 -10.76
C PHE A 160 38.71 51.29 -9.90
N ASN A 161 39.66 51.97 -10.52
CA ASN A 161 40.50 52.95 -9.84
C ASN A 161 39.61 54.15 -9.41
N PRO A 162 39.42 54.44 -8.10
CA PRO A 162 38.54 55.52 -7.64
C PRO A 162 39.14 56.92 -7.88
N SER A 163 40.27 57.00 -8.56
CA SER A 163 41.06 58.21 -8.81
C SER A 163 40.39 59.22 -9.74
N SER A 164 39.20 58.95 -10.28
CA SER A 164 38.36 59.98 -10.90
C SER A 164 37.05 60.17 -10.12
N GLY A 165 36.80 61.38 -9.61
CA GLY A 165 35.59 61.75 -8.84
C GLY A 165 34.26 61.63 -9.61
N SER A 166 34.30 61.18 -10.87
CA SER A 166 33.16 60.83 -11.71
C SER A 166 32.69 59.38 -11.47
N SER A 167 33.62 58.44 -11.32
CA SER A 167 33.31 57.01 -11.12
C SER A 167 32.69 56.72 -9.76
N VAL A 168 33.13 57.42 -8.70
CA VAL A 168 32.55 57.29 -7.34
C VAL A 168 31.10 57.79 -7.29
N ARG A 169 30.77 58.87 -8.01
CA ARG A 169 29.38 59.36 -8.11
C ARG A 169 28.47 58.40 -8.86
N LYS A 170 28.96 57.80 -9.95
CA LYS A 170 28.20 56.77 -10.69
C LYS A 170 27.96 55.52 -9.84
N LEU A 171 28.96 55.06 -9.10
CA LEU A 171 28.83 53.91 -8.20
C LEU A 171 27.83 54.21 -7.06
N LYS A 172 27.92 55.39 -6.44
CA LYS A 172 26.95 55.82 -5.42
C LYS A 172 25.52 55.85 -5.98
N LYS A 173 25.33 56.42 -7.17
CA LYS A 173 24.03 56.48 -7.85
C LYS A 173 23.49 55.08 -8.21
N PHE A 174 24.37 54.15 -8.58
CA PHE A 174 24.00 52.76 -8.87
C PHE A 174 23.59 52.01 -7.60
N MET A 175 24.32 52.19 -6.49
CA MET A 175 23.98 51.63 -5.19
C MET A 175 22.64 52.19 -4.67
N GLU A 176 22.44 53.51 -4.73
CA GLU A 176 21.17 54.15 -4.38
C GLU A 176 20.00 53.61 -5.20
N HIS A 177 20.18 53.40 -6.51
CA HIS A 177 19.16 52.81 -7.38
C HIS A 177 18.88 51.33 -7.04
N LYS A 178 19.89 50.55 -6.67
CA LYS A 178 19.71 49.16 -6.23
C LYS A 178 18.94 49.09 -4.90
N TYR A 179 19.27 49.95 -3.95
CA TYR A 179 18.54 50.07 -2.68
C TYR A 179 17.09 50.51 -2.92
N MET A 180 16.84 51.51 -3.78
CA MET A 180 15.47 51.91 -4.13
C MET A 180 14.67 50.78 -4.77
N LYS A 181 15.25 49.99 -5.68
CA LYS A 181 14.57 48.83 -6.28
C LYS A 181 14.22 47.76 -5.24
N GLN A 182 15.11 47.53 -4.27
CA GLN A 182 14.89 46.56 -3.21
C GLN A 182 13.79 47.00 -2.24
N GLU A 183 13.77 48.28 -1.85
CA GLU A 183 12.69 48.84 -1.03
C GLU A 183 11.35 48.81 -1.76
N TYR A 184 11.32 49.20 -3.04
CA TYR A 184 10.12 49.13 -3.87
C TYR A 184 9.57 47.71 -3.96
N TYR A 185 10.44 46.72 -4.21
CA TYR A 185 10.05 45.32 -4.28
C TYR A 185 9.49 44.81 -2.94
N GLN A 186 10.11 45.17 -1.82
CA GLN A 186 9.61 44.80 -0.49
C GLN A 186 8.27 45.46 -0.16
N ALA A 187 8.09 46.73 -0.52
CA ALA A 187 6.85 47.47 -0.33
C ALA A 187 5.71 46.87 -1.17
N GLU A 188 5.97 46.59 -2.45
CA GLU A 188 4.99 45.98 -3.35
C GLU A 188 4.61 44.57 -2.89
N ARG A 189 5.59 43.77 -2.45
CA ARG A 189 5.32 42.44 -1.88
C ARG A 189 4.38 42.52 -0.68
N ARG A 190 4.63 43.44 0.27
CA ARG A 190 3.76 43.66 1.44
C ARG A 190 2.35 44.09 1.04
N ARG A 191 2.23 44.97 0.04
CA ARG A 191 0.93 45.43 -0.47
C ARG A 191 0.12 44.26 -1.06
N LEU A 192 0.76 43.42 -1.88
CA LEU A 192 0.11 42.25 -2.47
C LEU A 192 -0.30 41.22 -1.40
N THR A 193 0.52 41.03 -0.36
CA THR A 193 0.17 40.14 0.76
C THR A 193 -1.07 40.66 1.52
N ALA A 194 -1.16 41.97 1.77
CA ALA A 194 -2.32 42.58 2.44
C ALA A 194 -3.62 42.47 1.62
N ILE A 195 -3.53 42.52 0.28
CA ILE A 195 -4.69 42.30 -0.60
C ILE A 195 -5.14 40.83 -0.50
N GLY A 196 -4.19 39.89 -0.60
CA GLY A 196 -4.49 38.46 -0.46
C GLY A 196 -5.15 38.10 0.87
N GLU A 197 -4.69 38.69 1.98
CA GLU A 197 -5.31 38.49 3.30
C GLU A 197 -6.74 39.05 3.38
N ARG A 198 -6.99 40.20 2.74
CA ARG A 198 -8.32 40.82 2.72
C ARG A 198 -9.32 39.99 1.90
N ASP A 199 -8.91 39.47 0.75
CA ASP A 199 -9.75 38.62 -0.09
C ASP A 199 -10.09 37.29 0.61
N VAL A 200 -9.12 36.72 1.34
CA VAL A 200 -9.34 35.53 2.17
C VAL A 200 -10.36 35.82 3.28
N LEU A 201 -10.23 36.94 4.00
CA LEU A 201 -11.19 37.36 5.02
C LEU A 201 -12.60 37.62 4.44
N GLU A 202 -12.70 38.20 3.24
CA GLU A 202 -13.98 38.45 2.58
C GLU A 202 -14.64 37.15 2.10
N SER A 203 -13.84 36.17 1.65
CA SER A 203 -14.32 34.82 1.31
C SER A 203 -14.83 34.06 2.54
N LEU A 204 -14.15 34.20 3.68
CA LEU A 204 -14.56 33.65 4.98
C LEU A 204 -15.86 34.29 5.46
N ALA A 205 -15.99 35.61 5.41
CA ALA A 205 -17.21 36.32 5.79
C ALA A 205 -18.41 35.90 4.92
N LYS A 206 -18.23 35.74 3.60
CA LYS A 206 -19.27 35.24 2.69
C LYS A 206 -19.66 33.79 3.00
N SER A 207 -18.71 32.96 3.42
CA SER A 207 -18.95 31.56 3.79
C SER A 207 -19.74 31.44 5.10
N ILE A 208 -19.43 32.29 6.09
CA ILE A 208 -20.15 32.37 7.36
C ILE A 208 -21.59 32.84 7.15
N ASN A 209 -21.81 33.88 6.36
CA ASN A 209 -23.15 34.40 6.07
C ASN A 209 -24.03 33.42 5.26
N ARG A 210 -23.44 32.58 4.40
CA ARG A 210 -24.16 31.50 3.70
C ARG A 210 -24.53 30.33 4.61
N GLY A 211 -23.75 30.09 5.67
CA GLY A 211 -24.06 29.08 6.69
C GLY A 211 -25.30 29.46 7.51
N SER A 212 -25.42 30.74 7.89
CA SER A 212 -26.53 31.24 8.71
C SER A 212 -27.90 31.31 8.00
N GLN A 213 -27.94 31.27 6.66
CA GLN A 213 -29.20 31.22 5.90
C GLN A 213 -29.77 29.80 5.71
N LYS A 214 -29.01 28.75 6.07
CA LYS A 214 -29.48 27.36 5.99
C LYS A 214 -30.02 26.80 7.32
N SER A 215 -30.13 27.66 8.33
CA SER A 215 -30.55 27.29 9.71
C SER A 215 -31.87 27.94 10.15
N GLY A 216 -32.61 28.56 9.22
CA GLY A 216 -33.94 29.15 9.44
C GLY A 216 -35.00 28.41 8.64
#